data_AF-A0A7S1Z2X1-F1
#
_entry.id   AF-A0A7S1Z2X1-F1
#
_cell.length_a   1.000
_cell.length_b   1.000
_cell.length_c   1.000
_cell.angle_alpha   90.00
_cell.angle_beta   90.00
_cell.angle_gamma   90.00
#
_symmetry.space_group_name_H-M   'P 1'
#
loop_
_entity.id
_entity.type
_entity.pdbx_description
1 polymer ?
#
loop_
_entity_poly.entity_id
_entity_poly.type
_entity_poly.pdbx_seq_one_letter_code
_entity_poly.pdbx_strand_id
1 'polypeptide(L)'
;AKPCRGVLTATRPAPQPRRNYRRATFLTALPKEELLRLTQDYLDNPSPDWWAEDFVFRGPVIGPLVKKDIIETLEAVGNDLKVAFPDLEMNVFGLTADDPIEANRVWYFQRSRGTFLGPFRHPTMGVIEPTGAKYIAPPEARSVIFNDEGKIVYQSVGYVVDRFTGDTTGGRGAVFGQYAVMGQEIDAGVGSPATILLQRLTNLLPEGMVPKSYSKVEDLPEWWTDRRMGAEA
;
A
#
# COMPACT_ATOMS: atom_id res chain seq x y z
N ALA A 1 39.34 -32.82 31.50
CA ALA A 1 38.34 -33.13 30.47
C ALA A 1 37.17 -32.14 30.60
N LYS A 2 36.87 -31.35 29.56
CA LYS A 2 35.70 -30.47 29.46
C LYS A 2 34.84 -30.97 28.29
N PRO A 3 33.50 -31.10 28.42
CA PRO A 3 32.68 -31.51 27.28
C PRO A 3 32.32 -30.30 26.40
N CYS A 4 32.17 -30.61 25.11
CA CYS A 4 32.01 -29.70 23.99
C CYS A 4 30.62 -29.03 23.95
N ARG A 5 30.59 -27.79 23.44
CA ARG A 5 29.37 -27.04 23.09
C ARG A 5 28.64 -27.71 21.93
N GLY A 6 27.35 -28.00 22.11
CA GLY A 6 26.45 -28.40 21.03
C GLY A 6 26.10 -27.20 20.14
N VAL A 7 26.24 -27.40 18.83
CA VAL A 7 25.84 -26.45 17.79
C VAL A 7 24.33 -26.52 17.64
N LEU A 8 23.63 -25.41 17.93
CA LEU A 8 22.21 -25.24 17.59
C LEU A 8 22.10 -25.06 16.07
N THR A 9 21.61 -26.09 15.39
CA THR A 9 21.20 -26.01 13.99
C THR A 9 19.95 -25.13 13.89
N ALA A 10 20.11 -23.93 13.33
CA ALA A 10 18.98 -23.09 12.94
C ALA A 10 18.19 -23.80 11.82
N THR A 11 16.95 -24.17 12.12
CA THR A 11 16.00 -24.70 11.15
C THR A 11 15.71 -23.62 10.10
N ARG A 12 16.04 -23.90 8.83
CA ARG A 12 15.62 -23.04 7.71
C ARG A 12 14.08 -22.95 7.73
N PRO A 13 13.49 -21.76 7.62
CA PRO A 13 12.05 -21.65 7.42
C PRO A 13 11.66 -22.44 6.18
N ALA A 14 10.51 -23.13 6.26
CA ALA A 14 9.98 -23.91 5.16
C ALA A 14 9.89 -23.04 3.90
N PRO A 15 10.24 -23.56 2.70
CA PRO A 15 10.02 -22.82 1.47
C PRO A 15 8.54 -22.49 1.38
N GLN A 16 8.23 -21.19 1.27
CA GLN A 16 6.86 -20.76 1.01
C GLN A 16 6.36 -21.49 -0.25
N PRO A 17 5.08 -21.90 -0.28
CA PRO A 17 4.52 -22.55 -1.46
C PRO A 17 4.79 -21.65 -2.66
N ARG A 18 5.56 -22.17 -3.63
CA ARG A 18 5.77 -21.49 -4.91
C ARG A 18 4.38 -21.14 -5.44
N ARG A 19 4.18 -19.85 -5.79
CA ARG A 19 2.96 -19.38 -6.45
C ARG A 19 2.65 -20.34 -7.59
N ASN A 20 1.71 -21.26 -7.36
CA ASN A 20 1.16 -22.09 -8.41
C ASN A 20 0.22 -21.16 -9.17
N TYR A 21 0.78 -20.38 -10.09
CA TYR A 21 0.03 -19.91 -11.25
C TYR A 21 -0.33 -21.17 -12.05
N ARG A 22 -1.30 -21.95 -11.53
CA ARG A 22 -2.04 -22.91 -12.35
C ARG A 22 -2.51 -22.09 -13.53
N ARG A 23 -2.10 -22.50 -14.73
CA ARG A 23 -2.59 -22.03 -16.03
C ARG A 23 -4.05 -21.64 -15.91
N ALA A 24 -4.32 -20.39 -15.58
CA ALA A 24 -5.54 -19.74 -15.95
C ALA A 24 -5.46 -19.77 -17.47
N THR A 25 -6.47 -20.36 -18.10
CA THR A 25 -6.83 -20.19 -19.50
C THR A 25 -6.33 -18.82 -19.95
N PHE A 26 -5.55 -18.75 -21.04
CA PHE A 26 -4.98 -17.48 -21.54
C PHE A 26 -6.11 -16.48 -21.79
N LEU A 27 -6.48 -15.74 -20.74
CA LEU A 27 -7.06 -14.42 -20.79
C LEU A 27 -6.00 -13.61 -21.53
N THR A 28 -6.31 -13.20 -22.76
CA THR A 28 -5.33 -12.53 -23.62
C THR A 28 -4.89 -11.27 -22.91
N ALA A 29 -3.63 -11.23 -22.50
CA ALA A 29 -3.05 -10.06 -21.89
C ALA A 29 -3.36 -8.84 -22.78
N LEU A 30 -3.85 -7.77 -22.16
CA LEU A 30 -4.11 -6.52 -22.86
C LEU A 30 -2.81 -6.04 -23.51
N PRO A 31 -2.86 -5.42 -24.70
CA PRO A 31 -1.68 -4.84 -25.32
C PRO A 31 -0.97 -3.88 -24.36
N LYS A 32 0.37 -3.88 -24.38
CA LYS A 32 1.20 -3.02 -23.52
C LYS A 32 0.77 -1.56 -23.60
N GLU A 33 0.53 -1.05 -24.80
CA GLU A 33 0.14 0.33 -25.04
C GLU A 33 -1.20 0.65 -24.39
N GLU A 34 -2.13 -0.31 -24.38
CA GLU A 34 -3.44 -0.15 -23.73
C GLU A 34 -3.31 -0.15 -22.21
N LEU A 35 -2.50 -1.05 -21.64
CA LEU A 35 -2.21 -1.07 -20.20
C LEU A 35 -1.62 0.26 -19.71
N LEU A 36 -0.66 0.81 -20.47
CA LEU A 36 -0.05 2.10 -20.16
C LEU A 36 -1.07 3.24 -20.27
N ARG A 37 -1.92 3.24 -21.32
CA ARG A 37 -2.99 4.22 -21.50
C ARG A 37 -3.99 4.20 -20.35
N LEU A 38 -4.52 3.03 -20.01
CA LEU A 38 -5.46 2.84 -18.89
C LEU A 38 -4.84 3.28 -17.56
N THR A 39 -3.56 2.97 -17.33
CA THR A 39 -2.85 3.41 -16.12
C THR A 39 -2.73 4.93 -16.08
N GLN A 40 -2.38 5.58 -17.19
CA GLN A 40 -2.29 7.04 -17.23
C GLN A 40 -3.65 7.70 -16.98
N ASP A 41 -4.72 7.21 -17.62
CA ASP A 41 -6.08 7.72 -17.40
C ASP A 41 -6.51 7.60 -15.94
N TYR A 42 -6.20 6.46 -15.30
CA TYR A 42 -6.45 6.23 -13.87
C TYR A 42 -5.64 7.20 -12.99
N LEU A 43 -4.38 7.44 -13.30
CA LEU A 43 -3.52 8.34 -12.52
C LEU A 43 -3.94 9.80 -12.65
N ASP A 44 -4.42 10.21 -13.82
CA ASP A 44 -4.91 11.57 -14.07
C ASP A 44 -6.27 11.80 -13.40
N ASN A 45 -7.12 10.77 -13.34
CA ASN A 45 -8.47 10.84 -12.79
C ASN A 45 -8.79 9.63 -11.87
N PRO A 46 -8.14 9.54 -10.70
CA PRO A 46 -8.31 8.40 -9.81
C PRO A 46 -9.74 8.38 -9.23
N SER A 47 -10.43 7.27 -9.43
CA SER A 47 -11.78 7.00 -8.93
C SER A 47 -11.93 5.52 -8.57
N PRO A 48 -12.75 5.17 -7.56
CA PRO A 48 -13.14 3.78 -7.29
C PRO A 48 -13.81 3.08 -8.47
N ASP A 49 -14.31 3.82 -9.47
CA ASP A 49 -14.90 3.27 -10.69
C ASP A 49 -13.88 2.51 -11.55
N TRP A 50 -12.58 2.76 -11.37
CA TRP A 50 -11.52 2.01 -12.03
C TRP A 50 -11.31 0.62 -11.41
N TRP A 51 -11.80 0.39 -10.20
CA TRP A 51 -11.56 -0.85 -9.45
C TRP A 51 -12.64 -1.89 -9.74
N ALA A 52 -12.21 -3.12 -10.02
CA ALA A 52 -13.09 -4.27 -10.15
C ALA A 52 -13.78 -4.58 -8.80
N GLU A 53 -14.88 -5.33 -8.83
CA GLU A 53 -15.60 -5.70 -7.60
C GLU A 53 -14.74 -6.56 -6.66
N ASP A 54 -13.88 -7.40 -7.22
CA ASP A 54 -12.92 -8.24 -6.51
C ASP A 54 -11.54 -7.57 -6.30
N PHE A 55 -11.50 -6.24 -6.29
CA PHE A 55 -10.28 -5.47 -6.12
C PHE A 55 -9.62 -5.67 -4.75
N VAL A 56 -8.28 -5.76 -4.74
CA VAL A 56 -7.45 -5.77 -3.53
C VAL A 56 -6.39 -4.69 -3.56
N PHE A 57 -6.28 -3.94 -2.47
CA PHE A 57 -5.21 -2.99 -2.20
C PHE A 57 -4.20 -3.54 -1.18
N ARG A 58 -2.89 -3.40 -1.44
CA ARG A 58 -1.83 -3.80 -0.51
C ARG A 58 -0.65 -2.83 -0.51
N GLY A 59 -0.24 -2.42 0.69
CA GLY A 59 1.07 -1.84 0.95
C GLY A 59 1.86 -2.70 1.95
N PRO A 60 3.07 -2.26 2.36
CA PRO A 60 3.93 -3.04 3.25
C PRO A 60 3.28 -3.39 4.60
N VAL A 61 2.52 -2.45 5.17
CA VAL A 61 1.89 -2.61 6.49
C VAL A 61 0.38 -2.40 6.49
N ILE A 62 -0.20 -2.05 5.35
CA ILE A 62 -1.65 -1.90 5.15
C ILE A 62 -2.11 -2.92 4.12
N GLY A 63 -3.28 -3.51 4.32
CA GLY A 63 -3.90 -4.49 3.46
C GLY A 63 -3.61 -5.94 3.84
N PRO A 64 -4.16 -6.91 3.11
CA PRO A 64 -5.05 -6.70 1.96
C PRO A 64 -6.34 -5.98 2.37
N LEU A 65 -6.75 -4.97 1.58
CA LEU A 65 -8.03 -4.27 1.74
C LEU A 65 -8.87 -4.50 0.48
N VAL A 66 -10.11 -4.94 0.66
CA VAL A 66 -11.09 -5.04 -0.44
C VAL A 66 -11.60 -3.66 -0.84
N LYS A 67 -12.22 -3.55 -2.02
CA LYS A 67 -12.77 -2.30 -2.58
C LYS A 67 -13.55 -1.47 -1.56
N LYS A 68 -14.51 -2.06 -0.84
CA LYS A 68 -15.30 -1.37 0.19
C LYS A 68 -14.41 -0.75 1.27
N ASP A 69 -13.53 -1.53 1.87
CA ASP A 69 -12.74 -1.09 3.02
C ASP A 69 -11.69 -0.02 2.64
N ILE A 70 -11.14 -0.06 1.42
CA ILE A 70 -10.23 1.01 0.97
C ILE A 70 -10.99 2.31 0.68
N ILE A 71 -12.22 2.26 0.15
CA ILE A 71 -13.06 3.44 -0.07
C ILE A 71 -13.34 4.13 1.26
N GLU A 72 -13.82 3.37 2.25
CA GLU A 72 -14.08 3.89 3.60
C GLU A 72 -12.82 4.51 4.22
N THR A 73 -11.65 3.88 4.02
CA THR A 73 -10.37 4.41 4.50
C THR A 73 -9.99 5.74 3.81
N LEU A 74 -10.20 5.84 2.50
CA LEU A 74 -9.94 7.08 1.75
C LEU A 74 -10.92 8.19 2.08
N GLU A 75 -12.19 7.87 2.38
CA GLU A 75 -13.17 8.85 2.82
C GLU A 75 -12.85 9.39 4.22
N ALA A 76 -12.43 8.50 5.12
CA ALA A 76 -12.12 8.84 6.52
C ALA A 76 -10.79 9.58 6.70
N VAL A 77 -9.79 9.33 5.85
CA VAL A 77 -8.44 9.89 6.01
C VAL A 77 -7.99 10.70 4.80
N GLY A 78 -8.32 10.24 3.58
CA GLY A 78 -7.87 10.85 2.34
C GLY A 78 -8.39 12.26 2.11
N ASN A 79 -9.62 12.56 2.52
CA ASN A 79 -10.19 13.91 2.40
C ASN A 79 -9.45 14.92 3.28
N ASP A 80 -9.15 14.56 4.54
CA ASP A 80 -8.38 15.42 5.43
C ASP A 80 -6.93 15.60 4.97
N LEU A 81 -6.32 14.57 4.35
CA LEU A 81 -4.98 14.71 3.76
C LEU A 81 -4.95 15.67 2.57
N LYS A 82 -6.00 15.71 1.74
CA LYS A 82 -6.10 16.68 0.64
C LYS A 82 -6.20 18.11 1.17
N VAL A 83 -6.90 18.31 2.27
CA VAL A 83 -6.96 19.61 2.96
C VAL A 83 -5.59 19.95 3.54
N ALA A 84 -4.93 19.00 4.21
CA ALA A 84 -3.63 19.19 4.83
C ALA A 84 -2.52 19.53 3.82
N PHE A 85 -2.52 18.87 2.66
CA PHE A 85 -1.53 19.04 1.58
C PHE A 85 -2.22 19.45 0.28
N PRO A 86 -2.72 20.70 0.17
CA PRO A 86 -3.51 21.14 -0.99
C PRO A 86 -2.68 21.29 -2.27
N ASP A 87 -1.34 21.37 -2.14
CA ASP A 87 -0.35 21.44 -3.21
C ASP A 87 0.34 20.08 -3.44
N LEU A 88 -0.28 18.97 -3.00
CA LEU A 88 0.30 17.64 -3.17
C LEU A 88 0.36 17.26 -4.65
N GLU A 89 1.58 17.08 -5.15
CA GLU A 89 1.86 16.53 -6.47
C GLU A 89 2.38 15.11 -6.31
N MET A 90 1.86 14.17 -7.12
CA MET A 90 2.26 12.77 -7.03
C MET A 90 3.60 12.49 -7.72
N ASN A 91 3.93 13.22 -8.79
CA ASN A 91 5.12 13.04 -9.63
C ASN A 91 5.35 11.56 -9.98
N VAL A 92 4.43 10.97 -10.73
CA VAL A 92 4.56 9.61 -11.23
C VAL A 92 5.54 9.58 -12.42
N PHE A 93 6.37 8.54 -12.49
CA PHE A 93 7.33 8.34 -13.57
C PHE A 93 7.65 6.85 -13.77
N GLY A 94 8.30 6.53 -14.89
CA GLY A 94 8.82 5.17 -15.14
C GLY A 94 7.74 4.10 -15.30
N LEU A 95 6.60 4.44 -15.93
CA LEU A 95 5.56 3.47 -16.24
C LEU A 95 6.10 2.38 -17.18
N THR A 96 5.84 1.12 -16.86
CA THR A 96 6.18 -0.04 -17.71
C THR A 96 5.19 -1.17 -17.50
N ALA A 97 4.79 -1.82 -18.59
CA ALA A 97 3.96 -3.03 -18.59
C ALA A 97 4.77 -4.25 -19.08
N ASP A 98 6.05 -4.33 -18.71
CA ASP A 98 6.99 -5.37 -19.16
C ASP A 98 7.22 -6.46 -18.09
N ASP A 99 6.27 -6.67 -17.17
CA ASP A 99 6.39 -7.73 -16.15
C ASP A 99 6.41 -9.11 -16.84
N PRO A 100 7.49 -9.90 -16.69
CA PRO A 100 7.62 -11.18 -17.41
C PRO A 100 6.81 -12.32 -16.78
N ILE A 101 6.20 -12.10 -15.61
CA ILE A 101 5.50 -13.14 -14.84
C ILE A 101 4.01 -12.80 -14.71
N GLU A 102 3.68 -11.56 -14.39
CA GLU A 102 2.32 -11.12 -14.09
C GLU A 102 1.76 -10.30 -15.26
N ALA A 103 1.04 -10.98 -16.16
CA ALA A 103 0.32 -10.34 -17.26
C ALA A 103 -0.62 -9.22 -16.74
N ASN A 104 -0.87 -8.22 -17.58
CA ASN A 104 -1.69 -7.05 -17.28
C ASN A 104 -1.19 -6.19 -16.11
N ARG A 105 0.03 -6.42 -15.61
CA ARG A 105 0.63 -5.56 -14.60
C ARG A 105 1.30 -4.36 -15.25
N VAL A 106 1.05 -3.18 -14.68
CA VAL A 106 1.83 -1.98 -14.90
C VAL A 106 2.56 -1.61 -13.62
N TRP A 107 3.88 -1.50 -13.71
CA TRP A 107 4.73 -0.93 -12.67
C TRP A 107 4.97 0.55 -12.95
N TYR A 108 5.10 1.33 -11.89
CA TYR A 108 5.48 2.73 -11.97
C TYR A 108 6.13 3.18 -10.66
N PHE A 109 6.85 4.29 -10.72
CA PHE A 109 7.40 4.94 -9.55
C PHE A 109 6.64 6.22 -9.24
N GLN A 110 6.64 6.60 -7.98
CA GLN A 110 6.04 7.83 -7.51
C GLN A 110 6.99 8.53 -6.54
N ARG A 111 7.11 9.86 -6.66
CA ARG A 111 7.88 10.68 -5.73
C ARG A 111 7.13 11.96 -5.36
N SER A 112 6.16 11.80 -4.49
CA SER A 112 5.25 12.88 -4.14
C SER A 112 5.96 14.05 -3.44
N ARG A 113 5.45 15.25 -3.65
CA ARG A 113 5.87 16.45 -2.93
C ARG A 113 4.68 17.34 -2.59
N GLY A 114 4.78 18.10 -1.52
CA GLY A 114 3.74 19.06 -1.12
C GLY A 114 4.18 19.85 0.12
N THR A 115 3.23 20.56 0.71
CA THR A 115 3.44 21.39 1.89
C THR A 115 2.26 21.23 2.85
N PHE A 116 2.54 21.08 4.15
CA PHE A 116 1.49 20.99 5.17
C PHE A 116 0.90 22.39 5.43
N LEU A 117 -0.15 22.75 4.70
CA LEU A 117 -0.75 24.10 4.65
C LEU A 117 -2.17 24.17 5.21
N GLY A 118 -2.88 23.06 5.27
CA GLY A 118 -4.21 23.00 5.88
C GLY A 118 -4.23 22.19 7.18
N PRO A 119 -5.27 22.34 8.00
CA PRO A 119 -5.43 21.52 9.20
C PRO A 119 -5.70 20.06 8.83
N PHE A 120 -5.21 19.14 9.66
CA PHE A 120 -5.49 17.71 9.54
C PHE A 120 -6.31 17.22 10.74
N ARG A 121 -7.48 16.62 10.51
CA ARG A 121 -8.30 16.03 11.58
C ARG A 121 -7.84 14.60 11.84
N HIS A 122 -6.97 14.41 12.84
CA HIS A 122 -6.49 13.09 13.21
C HIS A 122 -7.60 12.27 13.85
N PRO A 123 -7.83 11.00 13.42
CA PRO A 123 -8.91 10.16 13.93
C PRO A 123 -8.91 9.99 15.46
N THR A 124 -7.74 10.07 16.10
CA THR A 124 -7.57 9.83 17.55
C THR A 124 -6.96 10.99 18.33
N MET A 125 -6.38 12.00 17.66
CA MET A 125 -5.56 13.06 18.33
C MET A 125 -6.18 14.45 18.22
N GLY A 126 -7.33 14.59 17.52
CA GLY A 126 -7.94 15.88 17.25
C GLY A 126 -7.30 16.60 16.07
N VAL A 127 -7.37 17.93 16.05
CA VAL A 127 -6.88 18.74 14.91
C VAL A 127 -5.38 18.99 15.07
N ILE A 128 -4.63 18.69 14.00
CA ILE A 128 -3.22 19.05 13.85
C ILE A 128 -3.17 20.30 12.97
N GLU A 129 -2.63 21.39 13.50
CA GLU A 129 -2.52 22.67 12.80
C GLU A 129 -1.36 22.67 11.79
N PRO A 130 -1.51 23.37 10.65
CA PRO A 130 -0.49 23.41 9.61
C PRO A 130 0.78 24.14 10.09
N THR A 131 1.93 23.60 9.72
CA THR A 131 3.24 24.14 10.12
C THR A 131 4.02 24.74 8.94
N GLY A 132 3.55 24.57 7.71
CA GLY A 132 4.30 24.90 6.49
C GLY A 132 5.43 23.92 6.18
N ALA A 133 5.52 22.79 6.90
CA ALA A 133 6.55 21.79 6.68
C ALA A 133 6.46 21.19 5.27
N LYS A 134 7.63 21.01 4.64
CA LYS A 134 7.73 20.43 3.30
C LYS A 134 7.63 18.92 3.36
N TYR A 135 6.76 18.37 2.53
CA TYR A 135 6.68 16.94 2.26
C TYR A 135 7.44 16.65 0.98
N ILE A 136 8.49 15.83 1.10
CA ILE A 136 9.25 15.27 -0.03
C ILE A 136 9.33 13.79 0.25
N ALA A 137 8.58 12.99 -0.50
CA ALA A 137 8.58 11.54 -0.36
C ALA A 137 9.89 10.94 -0.92
N PRO A 138 10.35 9.81 -0.35
CA PRO A 138 11.30 8.96 -1.06
C PRO A 138 10.62 8.37 -2.31
N PRO A 139 11.38 7.94 -3.33
CA PRO A 139 10.82 7.19 -4.45
C PRO A 139 10.17 5.88 -3.95
N GLU A 140 8.95 5.64 -4.40
CA GLU A 140 8.17 4.43 -4.12
C GLU A 140 7.89 3.67 -5.41
N ALA A 141 8.03 2.35 -5.39
CA ALA A 141 7.46 1.48 -6.41
C ALA A 141 5.98 1.22 -6.12
N ARG A 142 5.18 1.26 -7.18
CA ARG A 142 3.75 1.00 -7.18
C ARG A 142 3.38 0.16 -8.39
N SER A 143 2.25 -0.53 -8.31
CA SER A 143 1.74 -1.28 -9.46
C SER A 143 0.23 -1.36 -9.46
N VAL A 144 -0.33 -1.56 -10.65
CA VAL A 144 -1.72 -1.98 -10.85
C VAL A 144 -1.75 -3.25 -11.69
N ILE A 145 -2.74 -4.12 -11.49
CA ILE A 145 -3.06 -5.23 -12.40
C ILE A 145 -4.48 -5.03 -12.91
N PHE A 146 -4.66 -5.15 -14.22
CA PHE A 146 -5.97 -5.08 -14.87
C PHE A 146 -6.56 -6.47 -15.15
N ASN A 147 -7.89 -6.59 -15.05
CA ASN A 147 -8.63 -7.67 -15.68
C ASN A 147 -8.83 -7.39 -17.19
N ASP A 148 -9.45 -8.33 -17.89
CA ASP A 148 -9.71 -8.25 -19.32
C ASP A 148 -10.69 -7.13 -19.72
N GLU A 149 -11.46 -6.61 -18.76
CA GLU A 149 -12.38 -5.49 -18.94
C GLU A 149 -11.71 -4.14 -18.74
N GLY A 150 -10.40 -4.11 -18.47
CA GLY A 150 -9.65 -2.89 -18.18
C GLY A 150 -9.96 -2.29 -16.81
N LYS A 151 -10.48 -3.08 -15.87
CA LYS A 151 -10.64 -2.71 -14.45
C LYS A 151 -9.47 -3.20 -13.63
N ILE A 152 -9.04 -2.41 -12.65
CA ILE A 152 -7.94 -2.76 -11.75
C ILE A 152 -8.46 -3.79 -10.74
N VAL A 153 -7.82 -4.95 -10.68
CA VAL A 153 -8.08 -6.00 -9.67
C VAL A 153 -7.09 -5.96 -8.52
N TYR A 154 -5.91 -5.39 -8.73
CA TYR A 154 -4.90 -5.28 -7.68
C TYR A 154 -4.16 -3.96 -7.77
N GLN A 155 -3.94 -3.30 -6.63
CA GLN A 155 -3.05 -2.16 -6.53
C GLN A 155 -2.04 -2.37 -5.39
N SER A 156 -0.77 -2.16 -5.70
CA SER A 156 0.32 -2.14 -4.73
C SER A 156 0.88 -0.73 -4.56
N VAL A 157 1.12 -0.29 -3.31
CA VAL A 157 1.65 1.05 -3.01
C VAL A 157 2.63 1.03 -1.84
N GLY A 158 3.43 2.08 -1.67
CA GLY A 158 4.20 2.31 -0.43
C GLY A 158 5.53 1.56 -0.33
N TYR A 159 5.99 0.90 -1.40
CA TYR A 159 7.27 0.19 -1.40
C TYR A 159 8.42 1.16 -1.69
N VAL A 160 9.01 1.72 -0.64
CA VAL A 160 10.15 2.64 -0.76
C VAL A 160 11.35 1.92 -1.37
N VAL A 161 11.84 2.43 -2.50
CA VAL A 161 12.98 1.84 -3.22
C VAL A 161 14.31 2.51 -2.92
N ASP A 162 14.29 3.76 -2.44
CA ASP A 162 15.47 4.46 -1.96
C ASP A 162 15.13 5.46 -0.85
N ARG A 163 15.46 5.10 0.39
CA ARG A 163 15.16 5.88 1.61
C ARG A 163 16.25 6.88 1.99
N PHE A 164 17.29 7.06 1.18
CA PHE A 164 18.43 7.94 1.51
C PHE A 164 18.53 9.14 0.56
N THR A 165 17.44 9.46 -0.15
CA THR A 165 17.41 10.47 -1.22
C THR A 165 17.15 11.91 -0.75
N GLY A 166 17.39 12.20 0.54
CA GLY A 166 17.11 13.52 1.13
C GLY A 166 15.61 13.81 1.25
N ASP A 167 14.80 12.77 1.51
CA ASP A 167 13.38 12.92 1.82
C ASP A 167 13.15 13.61 3.17
N THR A 168 11.95 14.15 3.38
CA THR A 168 11.56 14.76 4.68
C THR A 168 10.77 13.81 5.58
N THR A 169 10.66 12.54 5.22
CA THR A 169 9.78 11.56 5.87
C THR A 169 10.54 10.55 6.74
N GLY A 170 11.87 10.60 6.70
CA GLY A 170 12.75 9.62 7.33
C GLY A 170 12.65 8.26 6.65
N GLY A 171 12.46 8.25 5.33
CA GLY A 171 12.36 7.02 4.53
C GLY A 171 10.99 6.36 4.55
N ARG A 172 9.94 7.06 4.99
CA ARG A 172 8.56 6.55 5.04
C ARG A 172 7.82 6.92 3.75
N GLY A 173 7.20 5.94 3.11
CA GLY A 173 6.38 6.12 1.92
C GLY A 173 4.88 6.31 2.24
N ALA A 174 4.11 6.62 1.20
CA ALA A 174 2.66 6.79 1.25
C ALA A 174 2.22 7.73 2.39
N VAL A 175 1.06 7.45 2.99
CA VAL A 175 0.48 8.29 4.03
C VAL A 175 1.36 8.42 5.29
N PHE A 176 2.19 7.42 5.59
CA PHE A 176 3.09 7.44 6.74
C PHE A 176 4.16 8.52 6.63
N GLY A 177 4.56 8.87 5.41
CA GLY A 177 5.48 9.99 5.21
C GLY A 177 4.82 11.34 5.50
N GLN A 178 3.54 11.50 5.16
CA GLN A 178 2.77 12.70 5.49
C GLN A 178 2.59 12.84 7.01
N TYR A 179 2.25 11.74 7.70
CA TYR A 179 2.18 11.72 9.16
C TYR A 179 3.49 12.13 9.82
N ALA A 180 4.63 11.61 9.34
CA ALA A 180 5.94 11.99 9.87
C ALA A 180 6.22 13.50 9.74
N VAL A 181 5.86 14.10 8.60
CA VAL A 181 6.00 15.56 8.37
C VAL A 181 5.06 16.37 9.27
N MET A 182 3.90 15.82 9.63
CA MET A 182 2.96 16.40 10.61
C MET A 182 3.40 16.15 12.07
N GLY A 183 4.60 15.60 12.30
CA GLY A 183 5.13 15.29 13.64
C GLY A 183 4.46 14.08 14.30
N GLN A 184 3.75 13.25 13.53
CA GLN A 184 3.12 12.03 14.00
C GLN A 184 4.01 10.83 13.67
N GLU A 185 4.64 10.26 14.70
CA GLU A 185 5.43 9.04 14.55
C GLU A 185 4.53 7.81 14.62
N ILE A 186 4.26 7.21 13.46
CA ILE A 186 3.56 5.94 13.36
C ILE A 186 4.58 4.86 13.00
N ASP A 187 4.59 3.77 13.78
CA ASP A 187 5.40 2.59 13.47
C ASP A 187 4.83 1.85 12.25
N ALA A 188 5.51 2.02 11.12
CA ALA A 188 5.22 1.38 9.85
C ALA A 188 6.23 0.25 9.53
N GLY A 189 6.82 -0.37 10.55
CA GLY A 189 7.74 -1.49 10.39
C GLY A 189 7.02 -2.79 10.02
N VAL A 190 7.39 -3.38 8.88
CA VAL A 190 6.99 -4.76 8.55
C VAL A 190 7.56 -5.71 9.61
N GLY A 191 6.69 -6.56 10.16
CA GLY A 191 7.00 -7.50 11.23
C GLY A 191 6.98 -6.90 12.64
N SER A 192 6.66 -5.61 12.82
CA SER A 192 6.60 -4.99 14.15
C SER A 192 5.52 -5.65 15.01
N PRO A 193 5.88 -6.31 16.15
CA PRO A 193 4.90 -6.97 17.00
C PRO A 193 3.86 -5.99 17.59
N ALA A 194 4.28 -4.76 17.88
CA ALA A 194 3.42 -3.71 18.41
C ALA A 194 2.39 -3.26 17.36
N THR A 195 2.84 -2.99 16.13
CA THR A 195 1.95 -2.63 15.02
C THR A 195 0.97 -3.75 14.70
N ILE A 196 1.43 -5.00 14.63
CA ILE A 196 0.57 -6.16 14.38
C ILE A 196 -0.50 -6.29 15.47
N LEU A 197 -0.11 -6.16 16.75
CA LEU A 197 -1.07 -6.23 17.86
C LEU A 197 -2.10 -5.10 17.77
N LEU A 198 -1.65 -3.86 17.53
CA LEU A 198 -2.55 -2.72 17.39
C LEU A 198 -3.54 -2.92 16.24
N GLN A 199 -3.06 -3.33 15.07
CA GLN A 199 -3.91 -3.56 13.89
C GLN A 199 -4.96 -4.65 14.16
N ARG A 200 -4.56 -5.74 14.82
CA ARG A 200 -5.49 -6.79 15.23
C ARG A 200 -6.55 -6.27 16.20
N LEU A 201 -6.15 -5.48 17.20
CA LEU A 201 -7.09 -4.88 18.15
C LEU A 201 -8.07 -3.93 17.45
N THR A 202 -7.58 -3.07 16.55
CA THR A 202 -8.46 -2.17 15.79
C THR A 202 -9.45 -2.93 14.91
N ASN A 203 -9.08 -4.11 14.41
CA ASN A 203 -9.96 -4.94 13.58
C ASN A 203 -11.05 -5.68 14.38
N LEU A 204 -10.99 -5.66 15.72
CA LEU A 204 -12.04 -6.18 16.60
C LEU A 204 -13.09 -5.12 16.96
N LEU A 205 -12.83 -3.85 16.64
CA LEU A 205 -13.74 -2.76 16.93
C LEU A 205 -14.94 -2.79 15.97
N PRO A 206 -16.10 -2.23 16.35
CA PRO A 206 -17.26 -2.12 15.47
C PRO A 206 -16.90 -1.45 14.13
N GLU A 207 -17.52 -1.91 13.05
CA GLU A 207 -17.32 -1.33 11.72
C GLU A 207 -17.63 0.17 11.72
N GLY A 208 -16.80 0.95 11.02
CA GLY A 208 -16.93 2.41 10.92
C GLY A 208 -16.34 3.20 12.10
N MET A 209 -15.88 2.56 13.18
CA MET A 209 -15.32 3.30 14.32
C MET A 209 -13.89 3.80 14.07
N VAL A 210 -13.07 3.03 13.36
CA VAL A 210 -11.74 3.41 12.89
C VAL A 210 -11.50 2.84 11.48
N PRO A 211 -10.70 3.50 10.64
CA PRO A 211 -10.29 2.93 9.35
C PRO A 211 -9.59 1.58 9.54
N LYS A 212 -9.93 0.60 8.72
CA LYS A 212 -9.32 -0.74 8.79
C LYS A 212 -7.90 -0.71 8.26
N SER A 213 -7.03 -1.46 8.93
CA SER A 213 -5.67 -1.73 8.42
C SER A 213 -5.64 -2.89 7.42
N TYR A 214 -6.63 -3.78 7.44
CA TYR A 214 -6.82 -4.89 6.51
C TYR A 214 -8.27 -5.40 6.59
N SER A 215 -8.75 -6.08 5.54
CA SER A 215 -10.10 -6.65 5.47
C SER A 215 -10.22 -7.97 6.22
N LYS A 216 -11.46 -8.39 6.54
CA LYS A 216 -11.69 -9.73 7.09
C LYS A 216 -11.31 -10.78 6.04
N VAL A 217 -10.83 -11.93 6.50
CA VAL A 217 -10.29 -12.97 5.61
C VAL A 217 -11.38 -13.53 4.68
N GLU A 218 -12.59 -13.66 5.21
CA GLU A 218 -13.78 -14.11 4.49
C GLU A 218 -14.26 -13.16 3.39
N ASP A 219 -13.87 -11.88 3.44
CA ASP A 219 -14.22 -10.89 2.43
C ASP A 219 -13.22 -10.88 1.26
N LEU A 220 -12.06 -11.51 1.42
CA LEU A 220 -11.01 -11.52 0.40
C LEU A 220 -11.43 -12.40 -0.80
N PRO A 221 -11.16 -11.95 -2.03
CA PRO A 221 -11.50 -12.72 -3.22
C PRO A 221 -10.65 -13.99 -3.32
N GLU A 222 -11.20 -15.04 -3.92
CA GLU A 222 -10.55 -16.36 -4.00
C GLU A 222 -9.18 -16.36 -4.68
N TRP A 223 -8.94 -15.42 -5.61
CA TRP A 223 -7.65 -15.30 -6.30
C TRP A 223 -6.55 -14.73 -5.39
N TRP A 224 -6.90 -14.04 -4.30
CA TRP A 224 -5.94 -13.52 -3.35
C TRP A 224 -5.40 -14.64 -2.46
N THR A 225 -4.11 -14.94 -2.61
CA THR A 225 -3.48 -16.11 -1.97
C THR A 225 -2.54 -15.77 -0.81
N ASP A 226 -2.18 -14.50 -0.63
CA ASP A 226 -1.29 -14.08 0.46
C ASP A 226 -2.06 -13.97 1.77
N ARG A 227 -1.64 -14.72 2.79
CA ARG A 227 -2.33 -14.77 4.08
C ARG A 227 -1.84 -13.72 5.08
N ARG A 228 -0.82 -12.93 4.74
CA ARG A 228 -0.24 -11.93 5.64
C ARG A 228 -1.12 -10.70 5.70
N MET A 229 -1.55 -10.36 6.91
CA MET A 229 -2.46 -9.25 7.17
C MET A 229 -1.71 -8.06 7.81
N GLY A 230 -1.99 -6.86 7.35
CA GLY A 230 -1.38 -5.63 7.88
C GLY A 230 0.15 -5.68 7.81
N ALA A 231 0.80 -5.48 8.94
CA ALA A 231 2.25 -5.47 9.08
C ALA A 231 2.90 -6.87 9.22
N GLU A 232 2.17 -7.97 9.05
CA GLU A 232 2.76 -9.32 9.11
C GLU A 232 3.85 -9.53 8.03
N ALA A 233 4.96 -10.18 8.43
CA ALA A 233 6.14 -10.45 7.58
C ALA A 233 6.07 -11.77 6.83
#